data_AF-A0A1B0XYP4-F1
#
_entry.id   AF-A0A1B0XYP4-F1
#
_cell.length_a   1.000
_cell.length_b   1.000
_cell.length_c   1.000
_cell.angle_alpha   90.00
_cell.angle_beta   90.00
_cell.angle_gamma   90.00
#
_symmetry.space_group_name_H-M   'P 1'
#
loop_
_entity.id
_entity.type
_entity.pdbx_description
1 polymer ?
#
loop_
_entity_poly.entity_id
_entity_poly.type
_entity_poly.pdbx_seq_one_letter_code
_entity_poly.pdbx_strand_id
1 'polypeptide(L)' 'KDIQYVDSYCYDKLEYARFDSNVGKFVGYTAFGVKNAERWNKDTSFIAALKAQTGTYCLHNIGIDYQNA' A
#
# COMPACT_ATOMS: atom_id res chain seq x y z
N LYS A 1 6.70 -11.95 8.13
CA LYS A 1 6.08 -10.62 8.29
C LYS A 1 4.59 -10.86 8.21
N ASP A 2 3.92 -10.94 9.35
CA ASP A 2 2.59 -11.57 9.43
C ASP A 2 1.45 -10.58 9.15
N ILE A 3 1.78 -9.29 9.05
CA ILE A 3 0.86 -8.20 8.74
C ILE A 3 1.44 -7.33 7.63
N GLN A 4 0.59 -6.96 6.69
CA GLN A 4 0.93 -6.23 5.48
C GLN A 4 -0.09 -5.12 5.25
N TYR A 5 0.40 -3.95 4.83
CA TYR A 5 -0.43 -2.87 4.33
C TYR A 5 -0.44 -2.89 2.81
N VAL A 6 -1.64 -2.87 2.21
CA VAL A 6 -1.85 -2.86 0.77
C VAL A 6 -2.75 -1.69 0.42
N ASP A 7 -2.36 -0.92 -0.60
CA ASP A 7 -3.17 0.14 -1.20
C ASP A 7 -3.31 -0.14 -2.70
N SER A 8 -4.52 -0.46 -3.14
CA SER A 8 -4.83 -0.95 -4.50
C SER A 8 -5.71 0.04 -5.24
N TYR A 9 -5.28 0.43 -6.44
CA TYR A 9 -5.99 1.38 -7.29
C TYR A 9 -6.62 0.65 -8.47
N CYS A 10 -7.95 0.68 -8.51
CA CYS A 10 -8.75 -0.01 -9.49
C CYS A 10 -9.60 0.97 -10.31
N TYR A 11 -9.69 0.74 -11.61
CA TYR A 11 -10.61 1.44 -12.51
C TYR A 11 -11.29 0.42 -13.42
N ASP A 12 -12.61 0.52 -13.57
CA ASP A 12 -13.42 -0.43 -14.35
C ASP A 12 -13.14 -1.91 -14.02
N LYS A 13 -13.14 -2.22 -12.71
CA LYS A 13 -12.82 -3.55 -12.15
C LYS A 13 -11.42 -4.08 -12.49
N LEU A 14 -10.57 -3.27 -13.11
CA LEU A 14 -9.18 -3.60 -13.41
C LEU A 14 -8.25 -2.87 -12.45
N GLU A 15 -7.46 -3.62 -11.70
CA GLU A 15 -6.40 -3.06 -10.89
C GLU A 15 -5.29 -2.52 -11.80
N TYR A 16 -5.01 -1.23 -11.71
CA TYR A 16 -3.98 -0.61 -12.53
C TYR A 16 -2.68 -0.41 -11.76
N ALA A 17 -2.70 -0.19 -10.44
CA ALA A 17 -1.50 -0.07 -9.64
C ALA A 17 -1.73 -0.47 -8.17
N ARG A 18 -0.68 -0.94 -7.50
CA ARG A 18 -0.72 -1.33 -6.08
C ARG A 18 0.54 -0.94 -5.35
N PHE A 19 0.40 -0.40 -4.15
CA PHE A 19 1.47 -0.39 -3.15
C PHE A 19 1.33 -1.58 -2.21
N ASP A 20 2.46 -2.21 -1.92
CA ASP A 20 2.58 -3.32 -1.00
C ASP A 20 3.72 -3.01 -0.02
N SER A 21 3.46 -3.00 1.29
CA SER A 21 4.47 -2.66 2.30
C SER A 21 5.60 -3.70 2.44
N ASN A 22 5.41 -4.92 1.95
CA ASN A 22 6.46 -5.94 1.84
C ASN A 22 7.36 -5.66 0.63
N VAL A 23 6.80 -5.18 -0.48
CA VAL A 23 7.58 -4.78 -1.67
C VAL A 23 8.22 -3.39 -1.47
N GLY A 24 7.55 -2.50 -0.74
CA GLY A 24 8.01 -1.17 -0.36
C GLY A 24 7.89 -0.11 -1.46
N LYS A 25 7.12 -0.36 -2.52
CA LYS A 25 6.90 0.56 -3.65
C LYS A 25 5.61 0.23 -4.40
N PHE A 26 5.17 1.16 -5.24
CA PHE A 26 4.10 0.91 -6.20
C PHE A 26 4.57 0.02 -7.36
N VAL A 27 3.71 -0.91 -7.76
CA VAL A 27 3.81 -1.72 -8.97
C VAL A 27 2.61 -1.41 -9.86
N GLY A 28 2.85 -1.10 -11.13
CA GLY A 28 1.80 -0.90 -12.13
C GLY A 28 1.51 -2.17 -12.91
N TYR A 29 0.23 -2.47 -13.15
CA TYR A 29 -0.23 -3.65 -13.89
C TYR A 29 -0.74 -3.33 -15.31
N THR A 30 -0.93 -2.05 -15.60
CA THR A 30 -1.26 -1.55 -16.95
C THR A 30 -0.26 -0.47 -17.36
N ALA A 31 -0.19 -0.11 -18.64
CA ALA A 31 0.68 0.99 -19.09
C ALA A 31 0.38 2.33 -18.36
N PHE A 32 -0.90 2.60 -18.07
CA PHE A 32 -1.30 3.74 -17.24
C PHE A 32 -0.78 3.59 -15.80
N GLY A 33 -0.93 2.41 -15.23
CA GLY A 33 -0.44 2.11 -13.88
C GLY A 33 1.07 2.21 -13.73
N VAL A 34 1.85 1.76 -14.71
CA VAL A 34 3.32 1.84 -14.69
C VAL A 34 3.76 3.31 -14.61
N LYS A 35 3.18 4.19 -15.45
CA LYS A 35 3.50 5.63 -15.41
C LYS A 35 3.15 6.28 -14.07
N ASN A 36 2.02 5.91 -13.46
CA ASN A 36 1.65 6.41 -12.14
C ASN A 36 2.56 5.86 -11.04
N ALA A 37 2.89 4.56 -11.08
CA ALA A 37 3.80 3.94 -10.13
C ALA A 37 5.18 4.59 -10.17
N GLU A 38 5.73 4.86 -11.37
CA GLU A 38 6.98 5.61 -11.53
C GLU A 38 6.92 7.01 -10.91
N ARG A 39 5.79 7.73 -11.09
CA ARG A 39 5.58 9.05 -10.51
C ARG A 39 5.51 8.99 -8.98
N TRP A 40 4.70 8.09 -8.42
CA TRP A 40 4.54 7.97 -6.97
C TRP A 40 5.82 7.48 -6.29
N ASN A 41 6.55 6.55 -6.91
CA ASN A 41 7.80 6.03 -6.35
C ASN A 41 8.94 7.06 -6.31
N LYS A 42 8.84 8.16 -7.06
CA LYS A 42 9.80 9.28 -6.97
C LYS A 42 9.60 10.12 -5.71
N ASP A 43 8.41 10.14 -5.12
CA ASP A 43 8.15 10.82 -3.85
C ASP A 43 8.47 9.87 -2.69
N THR A 44 9.71 9.93 -2.21
CA THR A 44 10.19 9.08 -1.12
C THR A 44 9.50 9.37 0.20
N SER A 45 8.98 10.58 0.41
CA SER A 45 8.23 10.95 1.62
C SER A 45 6.87 10.26 1.65
N PHE A 46 6.19 10.21 0.50
CA PHE A 46 4.94 9.49 0.33
C PHE A 46 5.12 7.98 0.53
N ILE A 47 6.14 7.39 -0.08
CA ILE A 47 6.46 5.97 0.11
C ILE A 47 6.78 5.64 1.58
N ALA A 48 7.54 6.50 2.27
CA ALA A 48 7.82 6.32 3.69
C ALA A 48 6.56 6.34 4.55
N ALA A 49 5.63 7.26 4.27
CA ALA A 49 4.34 7.34 4.96
C ALA A 49 3.50 6.06 4.74
N LEU A 50 3.45 5.53 3.51
CA LEU A 50 2.72 4.29 3.22
C LEU A 50 3.36 3.06 3.91
N LYS A 51 4.69 2.99 4.00
CA LYS A 51 5.37 1.94 4.75
C LYS A 51 5.02 1.98 6.25
N ALA A 52 4.87 3.17 6.82
CA ALA A 52 4.51 3.34 8.23
C ALA A 52 3.10 2.81 8.57
N GLN A 53 2.20 2.73 7.59
CA GLN A 53 0.81 2.27 7.80
C GLN A 53 0.69 0.84 8.31
N THR A 54 1.70 -0.02 8.08
CA THR A 54 1.72 -1.37 8.69
C THR A 54 1.69 -1.27 10.22
N GLY A 55 2.39 -0.29 10.80
CA GLY A 55 2.40 -0.05 12.24
C GLY A 55 1.23 0.81 12.71
N THR A 56 1.00 1.94 12.04
CA THR A 56 0.06 2.96 12.52
C THR A 56 -1.40 2.59 12.30
N TYR A 57 -1.70 1.83 11.25
CA TYR A 57 -3.08 1.45 10.94
C TYR A 57 -3.30 -0.04 11.20
N CYS A 58 -2.56 -0.92 10.52
CA CYS A 58 -2.82 -2.35 10.60
C CYS A 58 -2.61 -2.90 12.03
N LEU A 59 -1.38 -2.77 12.57
CA LEU A 59 -1.07 -3.28 13.90
C LEU A 59 -1.92 -2.62 15.00
N HIS A 60 -2.17 -1.32 14.90
CA HIS A 60 -3.01 -0.60 15.86
C HIS A 60 -4.44 -1.16 15.92
N ASN A 61 -5.11 -1.26 14.77
CA ASN A 61 -6.50 -1.71 14.72
C ASN A 61 -6.63 -3.20 15.05
N ILE A 62 -5.71 -4.04 14.56
CA ILE A 62 -5.66 -5.46 14.90
C ILE A 62 -5.53 -5.64 16.43
N GLY A 63 -4.67 -4.85 17.08
CA GLY A 63 -4.53 -4.88 18.53
C GLY A 63 -5.83 -4.53 19.27
N ILE A 64 -6.57 -3.53 18.78
CA ILE A 64 -7.89 -3.16 19.32
C ILE A 64 -8.90 -4.30 19.13
N ASP A 65 -8.96 -4.89 17.94
CA ASP A 65 -9.91 -5.97 17.63
C ASP A 65 -9.68 -7.18 18.54
N TYR A 66 -8.41 -7.59 18.74
CA TYR A 66 -8.08 -8.69 19.65
C TYR A 66 -8.36 -8.38 21.12
N GLN A 67 -8.24 -7.12 21.56
CA GLN A 67 -8.55 -6.73 22.94
C GLN A 67 -10.07 -6.75 23.22
N ASN A 68 -10.90 -6.62 22.19
CA ASN A 68 -12.36 -6.59 22.29
C ASN A 68 -13.02 -7.95 21.96
N ALA A 69 -12.25 -8.96 21.61
CA ALA A 69 -12.70 -10.33 21.30
C ALA A 69 -12.68 -11.22 22.55
#